data_AF-A0A532UYR4-F1
#
_entry.id   AF-A0A532UYR4-F1
#
_cell.length_a   1.000
_cell.length_b   1.000
_cell.length_c   1.000
_cell.angle_alpha   90.00
_cell.angle_beta   90.00
_cell.angle_gamma   90.00
#
_symmetry.space_group_name_H-M   'P 1'
#
loop_
_entity.id
_entity.type
_entity.pdbx_description
1 polymer ?
#
loop_
_entity_poly.entity_id
_entity_poly.type
_entity_poly.pdbx_seq_one_letter_code
_entity_poly.pdbx_strand_id
1 'polypeptide(L)'
;MRLQRKVREVHNMRRWVYSFGMVIAVLATLIPAYAQNPFTSSYQYITVHETTVFGETIKFWSEDTLWGPVHSNDKIAIMQSPVFFDTVSTSSSCFWQGSGYHPQFSIEPIFNAPRVALPDSAIAIREMAAQQGLFFISANGYYASRLCFNDNLGWTLYQWPMGTHFDSTAIIATGAPPDDRVFYIDGYLELKGIFRGTATVGATGHPDPDNYLGYHSIRLLDDIRYWFADPATGAFNDTTGGYTDMLGIVSETNITVANTWENGRENMAQGSDIIINAAIVALNESFSFEDQNEDPATATPWELWTGHYNCPSPPYNDERGDIFLYGSVAQKRRGYVHRSNHNGTGYGKKYHFDARLREQSPFLGILARHQPVLDPESLDFGGTPLNQPIVSELALYNEGGTFIDVESIALANPTFSFSVLGPQDYSEIAPGDSIIFSVSFQPAEPMTYEDTLTITLFYGDDILVPLCGTGSALGIKDNVEVPEDYEISVFPNPFNDELKIAWNFDAQTVRVAIYNIHGQQIEAVDTNGAHQSGGHYMWKPGNMTGGIYFVSVTAPQWRHVQKVIYLK
;
A
#
# COMPACT_ATOMS: atom_id res chain seq x y z
N MET A 1 45.54 -32.67 38.89
CA MET A 1 45.22 -31.23 39.04
C MET A 1 44.77 -30.73 37.67
N ARG A 2 43.55 -30.18 37.59
CA ARG A 2 42.90 -29.57 36.41
C ARG A 2 42.78 -30.40 35.12
N LEU A 3 41.94 -31.44 35.18
CA LEU A 3 41.03 -31.90 34.13
C LEU A 3 40.10 -32.92 34.83
N GLN A 4 38.81 -32.99 34.48
CA GLN A 4 37.75 -33.82 35.10
C GLN A 4 36.90 -33.15 36.20
N ARG A 5 36.23 -32.03 35.89
CA ARG A 5 34.97 -31.64 36.55
C ARG A 5 34.10 -30.78 35.62
N LYS A 6 33.62 -31.38 34.52
CA LYS A 6 32.51 -30.83 33.70
C LYS A 6 31.88 -31.86 32.74
N VAL A 7 31.64 -33.08 33.20
CA VAL A 7 30.84 -34.08 32.47
C VAL A 7 29.97 -34.86 33.47
N ARG A 8 28.92 -34.21 33.99
CA ARG A 8 27.77 -34.88 34.61
C ARG A 8 26.58 -33.94 34.74
N GLU A 9 26.09 -33.46 33.59
CA GLU A 9 24.78 -32.80 33.50
C GLU A 9 24.17 -32.94 32.09
N VAL A 10 24.35 -34.12 31.48
CA VAL A 10 23.63 -34.53 30.26
C VAL A 10 23.19 -35.98 30.43
N HIS A 11 22.17 -36.22 31.28
CA HIS A 11 21.52 -37.53 31.32
C HIS A 11 20.07 -37.58 31.80
N ASN A 12 19.29 -36.49 31.73
CA ASN A 12 17.85 -36.53 32.03
C ASN A 12 17.00 -35.71 31.04
N MET A 13 17.14 -35.98 29.74
CA MET A 13 16.12 -35.64 28.74
C MET A 13 16.22 -36.62 27.56
N ARG A 14 15.77 -37.86 27.81
CA ARG A 14 15.57 -38.89 26.79
C ARG A 14 14.12 -39.36 26.89
N ARG A 15 13.26 -38.80 26.03
CA ARG A 15 12.07 -39.43 25.44
C ARG A 15 11.33 -38.35 24.65
N TRP A 16 11.69 -38.19 23.39
CA TRP A 16 10.83 -37.82 22.26
C TRP A 16 11.71 -37.92 21.01
N VAL A 17 11.10 -38.29 19.88
CA VAL A 17 11.68 -38.49 18.54
C VAL A 17 12.29 -39.88 18.26
N TYR A 18 11.44 -40.81 17.82
CA TYR A 18 11.75 -41.79 16.78
C TYR A 18 10.51 -41.99 15.90
N SER A 19 10.73 -42.15 14.59
CA SER A 19 9.78 -42.27 13.46
C SER A 19 9.40 -40.90 12.89
N PHE A 20 9.96 -40.43 11.77
CA PHE A 20 9.81 -41.03 10.45
C PHE A 20 11.02 -40.70 9.55
N GLY A 21 11.55 -41.72 8.88
CA GLY A 21 12.57 -41.57 7.84
C GLY A 21 11.94 -41.54 6.44
N MET A 22 12.62 -40.81 5.55
CA MET A 22 12.59 -40.89 4.08
C MET A 22 11.24 -40.91 3.35
N VAL A 23 10.89 -39.75 2.77
CA VAL A 23 10.64 -39.65 1.33
C VAL A 23 11.41 -38.42 0.82
N ILE A 24 12.53 -38.68 0.13
CA ILE A 24 13.18 -37.71 -0.76
C ILE A 24 12.63 -38.00 -2.15
N ALA A 25 12.05 -36.97 -2.78
CA ALA A 25 12.02 -36.68 -4.23
C ALA A 25 10.67 -36.05 -4.61
N VAL A 26 10.77 -34.97 -5.38
CA VAL A 26 9.70 -34.18 -6.02
C VAL A 26 9.09 -33.10 -5.11
N LEU A 27 9.81 -31.99 -4.94
CA LEU A 27 9.28 -30.63 -4.78
C LEU A 27 10.39 -29.62 -5.14
N ALA A 28 10.99 -29.83 -6.32
CA ALA A 28 11.90 -28.90 -6.96
C ALA A 28 11.36 -28.56 -8.36
N THR A 29 10.09 -28.16 -8.41
CA THR A 29 9.44 -27.51 -9.56
C THR A 29 8.20 -26.80 -9.02
N LEU A 30 8.04 -25.53 -9.39
CA LEU A 30 7.13 -24.53 -8.81
C LEU A 30 7.69 -23.83 -7.57
N ILE A 31 8.89 -23.24 -7.73
CA ILE A 31 9.03 -21.84 -7.27
C ILE A 31 8.03 -21.10 -8.17
N PRO A 32 6.88 -20.60 -7.66
CA PRO A 32 6.08 -19.71 -8.48
C PRO A 32 6.99 -18.59 -8.94
N ALA A 33 6.88 -18.20 -10.20
CA ALA A 33 7.55 -17.06 -10.78
C ALA A 33 7.06 -15.72 -10.15
N TYR A 34 7.03 -15.63 -8.81
CA TYR A 34 7.29 -14.41 -8.05
C TYR A 34 8.79 -14.05 -8.15
N ALA A 35 9.37 -14.25 -9.33
CA ALA A 35 10.57 -13.55 -9.72
C ALA A 35 10.14 -12.09 -9.88
N GLN A 36 10.27 -11.34 -8.77
CA GLN A 36 10.62 -9.93 -8.75
C GLN A 36 10.04 -9.16 -9.93
N ASN A 37 8.74 -8.82 -9.88
CA ASN A 37 8.26 -7.72 -10.70
C ASN A 37 9.07 -6.50 -10.22
N PRO A 38 9.98 -5.89 -11.00
CA PRO A 38 10.90 -4.88 -10.49
C PRO A 38 10.19 -3.60 -9.99
N PHE A 39 8.87 -3.54 -10.14
CA PHE A 39 7.96 -2.49 -9.68
C PHE A 39 7.44 -2.67 -8.24
N THR A 40 8.03 -3.55 -7.42
CA THR A 40 7.49 -3.86 -6.09
C THR A 40 7.68 -2.78 -5.02
N SER A 41 8.48 -1.72 -5.26
CA SER A 41 8.58 -0.60 -4.31
C SER A 41 7.69 0.56 -4.76
N SER A 42 6.68 0.91 -3.94
CA SER A 42 5.87 2.12 -4.14
C SER A 42 6.73 3.39 -4.19
N TYR A 43 7.91 3.34 -3.59
CA TYR A 43 8.89 4.42 -3.54
C TYR A 43 10.05 4.12 -4.50
N GLN A 44 10.28 5.03 -5.44
CA GLN A 44 11.40 5.03 -6.39
C GLN A 44 11.49 6.44 -7.02
N TYR A 45 12.34 6.65 -8.03
CA TYR A 45 12.22 7.86 -8.86
C TYR A 45 11.03 7.68 -9.83
N ILE A 46 9.97 8.46 -9.67
CA ILE A 46 8.75 8.40 -10.49
C ILE A 46 8.41 9.77 -11.06
N THR A 47 8.14 9.80 -12.36
CA THR A 47 7.55 10.95 -13.07
C THR A 47 6.26 10.51 -13.79
N VAL A 48 5.13 11.13 -13.48
CA VAL A 48 3.90 10.90 -14.26
C VAL A 48 3.99 11.61 -15.61
N HIS A 49 4.57 12.80 -15.65
CA HIS A 49 4.81 13.56 -16.85
C HIS A 49 6.27 14.02 -16.95
N GLU A 50 6.89 13.78 -18.11
CA GLU A 50 8.26 14.22 -18.41
C GLU A 50 8.34 15.69 -18.87
N THR A 51 7.19 16.35 -18.98
CA THR A 51 7.08 17.77 -19.34
C THR A 51 6.69 18.63 -18.16
N THR A 52 7.27 19.83 -18.12
CA THR A 52 6.88 20.89 -17.18
C THR A 52 5.48 21.40 -17.50
N VAL A 53 4.91 22.24 -16.63
CA VAL A 53 3.62 22.90 -16.88
C VAL A 53 3.64 23.77 -18.16
N PHE A 54 4.82 24.17 -18.65
CA PHE A 54 5.00 24.94 -19.90
C PHE A 54 5.22 24.05 -21.13
N GLY A 55 5.16 22.73 -20.98
CA GLY A 55 5.40 21.79 -22.06
C GLY A 55 6.88 21.60 -22.41
N GLU A 56 7.80 22.08 -21.57
CA GLU A 56 9.22 21.85 -21.78
C GLU A 56 9.62 20.44 -21.38
N THR A 57 10.42 19.77 -22.21
CA THR A 57 10.96 18.45 -21.89
C THR A 57 12.32 18.55 -21.23
N ILE A 58 12.41 18.07 -19.99
CA ILE A 58 13.65 17.99 -19.22
C ILE A 58 14.38 16.70 -19.62
N LYS A 59 15.71 16.79 -19.83
CA LYS A 59 16.53 15.65 -20.25
C LYS A 59 17.39 15.16 -19.11
N PHE A 60 17.60 13.84 -19.05
CA PHE A 60 18.78 13.31 -18.37
C PHE A 60 20.02 13.57 -19.24
N TRP A 61 21.13 13.98 -18.62
CA TRP A 61 22.38 14.33 -19.31
C TRP A 61 23.63 13.91 -18.52
N SER A 62 24.83 14.22 -19.01
CA SER A 62 26.08 13.61 -18.51
C SER A 62 26.37 13.80 -17.02
N GLU A 63 25.78 14.80 -16.37
CA GLU A 63 25.97 15.03 -14.93
C GLU A 63 25.02 14.20 -14.07
N ASP A 64 23.98 13.63 -14.66
CA ASP A 64 22.99 12.84 -13.94
C ASP A 64 23.49 11.41 -13.71
N THR A 65 23.59 11.07 -12.42
CA THR A 65 23.87 9.70 -11.97
C THR A 65 22.80 9.28 -10.97
N LEU A 66 22.15 8.16 -11.25
CA LEU A 66 21.05 7.64 -10.43
C LEU A 66 21.38 6.23 -9.92
N TRP A 67 21.33 6.07 -8.60
CA TRP A 67 21.49 4.80 -7.89
C TRP A 67 20.16 4.34 -7.35
N GLY A 68 19.33 3.74 -8.21
CA GLY A 68 18.03 3.21 -7.81
C GLY A 68 17.02 3.17 -8.95
N PRO A 69 15.85 2.55 -8.73
CA PRO A 69 14.87 2.36 -9.77
C PRO A 69 14.29 3.69 -10.26
N VAL A 70 14.12 3.79 -11.58
CA VAL A 70 13.59 4.95 -12.29
C VAL A 70 12.40 4.50 -13.13
N HIS A 71 11.29 5.23 -13.01
CA HIS A 71 10.10 5.02 -13.81
C HIS A 71 9.51 6.34 -14.31
N SER A 72 8.98 6.31 -15.52
CA SER A 72 8.17 7.39 -16.08
C SER A 72 6.94 6.84 -16.80
N ASN A 73 5.77 7.40 -16.52
CA ASN A 73 4.57 7.10 -17.31
C ASN A 73 4.63 7.69 -18.73
N ASP A 74 5.55 8.62 -18.96
CA ASP A 74 5.78 9.28 -20.23
C ASP A 74 7.14 8.89 -20.83
N LYS A 75 7.44 9.42 -22.01
CA LYS A 75 8.68 9.18 -22.73
C LYS A 75 9.86 9.90 -22.08
N ILE A 76 10.76 9.14 -21.44
CA ILE A 76 11.98 9.68 -20.84
C ILE A 76 12.87 10.29 -21.93
N ALA A 77 13.30 11.53 -21.73
CA ALA A 77 14.24 12.23 -22.59
C ALA A 77 15.67 12.13 -22.04
N ILE A 78 16.59 11.74 -22.91
CA ILE A 78 18.00 11.48 -22.57
C ILE A 78 18.87 12.12 -23.64
N MET A 79 19.97 12.75 -23.24
CA MET A 79 21.03 13.23 -24.12
C MET A 79 22.40 12.92 -23.53
N GLN A 80 23.45 12.93 -24.33
CA GLN A 80 24.81 12.68 -23.84
C GLN A 80 24.93 11.35 -23.06
N SER A 81 25.63 11.32 -21.92
CA SER A 81 26.01 10.08 -21.22
C SER A 81 25.60 10.01 -19.74
N PRO A 82 24.30 10.12 -19.39
CA PRO A 82 23.85 9.85 -18.02
C PRO A 82 24.08 8.38 -17.65
N VAL A 83 24.17 8.12 -16.35
CA VAL A 83 24.44 6.78 -15.79
C VAL A 83 23.31 6.33 -14.87
N PHE A 84 22.77 5.15 -15.14
CA PHE A 84 21.72 4.49 -14.36
C PHE A 84 22.23 3.15 -13.83
N PHE A 85 22.30 3.01 -12.50
CA PHE A 85 22.83 1.83 -11.84
C PHE A 85 21.80 0.75 -11.52
N ASP A 86 20.51 1.03 -11.70
CA ASP A 86 19.40 0.11 -11.44
C ASP A 86 18.38 0.18 -12.60
N THR A 87 17.23 -0.46 -12.42
CA THR A 87 16.17 -0.61 -13.42
C THR A 87 15.65 0.75 -13.86
N VAL A 88 15.61 0.96 -15.18
CA VAL A 88 14.96 2.11 -15.80
C VAL A 88 13.77 1.61 -16.60
N SER A 89 12.61 2.19 -16.37
CA SER A 89 11.36 1.77 -17.01
C SER A 89 10.56 2.96 -17.50
N THR A 90 9.75 2.74 -18.54
CA THR A 90 8.83 3.74 -19.06
C THR A 90 7.59 3.08 -19.64
N SER A 91 6.43 3.72 -19.49
CA SER A 91 5.21 3.29 -20.20
C SER A 91 5.24 3.64 -21.70
N SER A 92 6.24 4.39 -22.16
CA SER A 92 6.48 4.59 -23.58
C SER A 92 7.17 3.38 -24.21
N SER A 93 6.99 3.22 -25.52
CA SER A 93 7.65 2.16 -26.29
C SER A 93 9.12 2.45 -26.60
N CYS A 94 9.59 3.67 -26.32
CA CYS A 94 10.97 4.09 -26.54
C CYS A 94 11.33 5.33 -25.72
N PHE A 95 12.62 5.63 -25.63
CA PHE A 95 13.13 6.91 -25.14
C PHE A 95 13.14 8.00 -26.22
N TRP A 96 13.09 9.25 -25.79
CA TRP A 96 13.48 10.38 -26.64
C TRP A 96 15.01 10.53 -26.60
N GLN A 97 15.63 10.54 -27.78
CA GLN A 97 17.08 10.57 -27.92
C GLN A 97 17.54 11.96 -28.36
N GLY A 98 18.26 12.64 -27.50
CA GLY A 98 18.86 13.95 -27.75
C GLY A 98 20.26 13.88 -28.34
N SER A 99 20.92 15.03 -28.41
CA SER A 99 22.28 15.13 -28.95
C SER A 99 23.29 14.31 -28.13
N GLY A 100 24.14 13.54 -28.81
CA GLY A 100 25.18 12.73 -28.17
C GLY A 100 24.67 11.54 -27.36
N TYR A 101 23.49 10.99 -27.69
CA TYR A 101 22.84 9.90 -26.95
C TYR A 101 23.74 8.64 -26.77
N HIS A 102 24.34 8.53 -25.59
CA HIS A 102 25.20 7.45 -25.13
C HIS A 102 24.96 7.13 -23.64
N PRO A 103 23.71 6.86 -23.21
CA PRO A 103 23.43 6.53 -21.82
C PRO A 103 24.07 5.21 -21.40
N GLN A 104 24.37 5.08 -20.12
CA GLN A 104 24.85 3.85 -19.52
C GLN A 104 23.78 3.26 -18.61
N PHE A 105 23.33 2.05 -18.95
CA PHE A 105 22.37 1.29 -18.14
C PHE A 105 23.06 0.04 -17.59
N SER A 106 22.99 -0.16 -16.28
CA SER A 106 23.49 -1.40 -15.65
C SER A 106 22.54 -2.57 -15.86
N ILE A 107 21.25 -2.29 -16.08
CA ILE A 107 20.17 -3.24 -16.37
C ILE A 107 19.46 -2.78 -17.64
N GLU A 108 19.07 -3.71 -18.51
CA GLU A 108 18.36 -3.36 -19.74
C GLU A 108 17.03 -2.62 -19.43
N PRO A 109 16.75 -1.48 -20.09
CA PRO A 109 15.52 -0.74 -19.82
C PRO A 109 14.24 -1.49 -20.19
N ILE A 110 13.18 -1.25 -19.43
CA ILE A 110 11.85 -1.84 -19.63
C ILE A 110 10.93 -0.83 -20.31
N PHE A 111 10.42 -1.17 -21.49
CA PHE A 111 9.47 -0.34 -22.25
C PHE A 111 8.05 -0.88 -22.16
N ASN A 112 7.07 -0.01 -22.38
CA ASN A 112 5.65 -0.31 -22.22
C ASN A 112 5.31 -0.87 -20.82
N ALA A 113 6.04 -0.41 -19.81
CA ALA A 113 5.74 -0.74 -18.42
C ALA A 113 4.37 -0.18 -18.01
N PRO A 114 3.61 -0.85 -17.13
CA PRO A 114 2.38 -0.30 -16.57
C PRO A 114 2.60 1.11 -15.99
N ARG A 115 1.59 1.97 -16.10
CA ARG A 115 1.65 3.32 -15.53
C ARG A 115 1.55 3.25 -14.01
N VAL A 116 2.28 4.13 -13.32
CA VAL A 116 2.16 4.35 -11.87
C VAL A 116 1.28 5.57 -11.60
N ALA A 117 0.22 5.41 -10.82
CA ALA A 117 -0.62 6.54 -10.41
C ALA A 117 -0.05 7.25 -9.18
N LEU A 118 -0.23 8.57 -9.12
CA LEU A 118 -0.09 9.36 -7.90
C LEU A 118 -1.48 9.82 -7.50
N PRO A 119 -1.84 9.78 -6.20
CA PRO A 119 -3.12 10.34 -5.76
C PRO A 119 -3.13 11.86 -6.00
N ASP A 120 -4.29 12.43 -6.31
CA ASP A 120 -4.39 13.86 -6.59
C ASP A 120 -4.45 14.70 -5.30
N SER A 121 -4.52 14.07 -4.12
CA SER A 121 -4.55 14.78 -2.84
C SER A 121 -4.04 13.92 -1.69
N ALA A 122 -3.62 14.58 -0.60
CA ALA A 122 -3.06 13.96 0.60
C ALA A 122 -4.10 13.71 1.70
N ILE A 123 -5.33 13.28 1.34
CA ILE A 123 -6.45 13.12 2.29
C ILE A 123 -6.08 12.21 3.48
N ALA A 124 -5.51 11.03 3.23
CA ALA A 124 -5.13 10.10 4.30
C ALA A 124 -4.13 10.73 5.29
N ILE A 125 -3.17 11.52 4.79
CA ILE A 125 -2.21 12.24 5.62
C ILE A 125 -2.91 13.28 6.49
N ARG A 126 -3.84 14.06 5.91
CA ARG A 126 -4.62 15.07 6.65
C ARG A 126 -5.43 14.46 7.76
N GLU A 127 -6.16 13.39 7.47
CA GLU A 127 -7.03 12.73 8.43
C GLU A 127 -6.22 12.13 9.58
N MET A 128 -5.10 11.46 9.27
CA MET A 128 -4.21 10.92 10.28
C MET A 128 -3.57 12.02 11.15
N ALA A 129 -3.08 13.10 10.53
CA ALA A 129 -2.56 14.24 11.28
C ALA A 129 -3.62 14.84 12.22
N ALA A 130 -4.87 14.97 11.76
CA ALA A 130 -5.97 15.46 12.58
C ALA A 130 -6.27 14.52 13.75
N GLN A 131 -6.28 13.20 13.52
CA GLN A 131 -6.46 12.18 14.57
C GLN A 131 -5.33 12.22 15.61
N GLN A 132 -4.09 12.52 15.18
CA GLN A 132 -2.92 12.64 16.06
C GLN A 132 -2.78 14.02 16.71
N GLY A 133 -3.66 14.98 16.40
CA GLY A 133 -3.56 16.35 16.90
C GLY A 133 -2.37 17.15 16.33
N LEU A 134 -1.90 16.76 15.14
CA LEU A 134 -0.76 17.33 14.41
C LEU A 134 -1.18 17.93 13.06
N PHE A 135 -2.46 18.32 12.95
CA PHE A 135 -3.01 19.10 11.85
C PHE A 135 -3.04 20.58 12.22
N PHE A 136 -2.36 21.42 11.43
CA PHE A 136 -2.19 22.84 11.71
C PHE A 136 -2.78 23.70 10.59
N ILE A 137 -3.68 24.60 10.97
CA ILE A 137 -4.42 25.47 10.05
C ILE A 137 -3.62 26.74 9.77
N SER A 138 -3.52 27.16 8.50
CA SER A 138 -2.90 28.45 8.12
C SER A 138 -3.85 29.64 8.16
N ALA A 139 -5.12 29.42 8.53
CA ALA A 139 -6.21 30.39 8.47
C ALA A 139 -6.38 30.97 7.06
N ASN A 140 -6.59 30.09 6.08
CA ASN A 140 -6.72 30.41 4.65
C ASN A 140 -5.50 31.15 4.10
N GLY A 141 -4.29 30.65 4.38
CA GLY A 141 -3.04 31.23 3.91
C GLY A 141 -2.50 32.41 4.72
N TYR A 142 -3.23 32.88 5.74
CA TYR A 142 -2.78 34.01 6.56
C TYR A 142 -1.46 33.74 7.30
N TYR A 143 -1.19 32.49 7.70
CA TYR A 143 0.04 32.11 8.39
C TYR A 143 1.00 31.33 7.49
N ALA A 144 2.26 31.75 7.47
CA ALA A 144 3.38 30.92 7.06
C ALA A 144 3.74 29.96 8.20
N SER A 145 4.15 28.73 7.87
CA SER A 145 4.60 27.75 8.87
C SER A 145 6.05 27.35 8.63
N ARG A 146 6.79 27.05 9.70
CA ARG A 146 8.12 26.43 9.63
C ARG A 146 8.20 25.27 10.59
N LEU A 147 8.52 24.08 10.10
CA LEU A 147 8.79 22.90 10.90
C LEU A 147 10.31 22.65 10.93
N CYS A 148 10.87 22.65 12.13
CA CYS A 148 12.28 22.37 12.36
C CYS A 148 12.43 21.04 13.10
N PHE A 149 13.28 20.14 12.59
CA PHE A 149 13.74 18.96 13.30
C PHE A 149 15.08 19.23 13.99
N ASN A 150 15.16 18.98 15.28
CA ASN A 150 16.23 19.42 16.17
C ASN A 150 16.97 18.23 16.80
N ASP A 151 17.23 17.18 16.02
CA ASP A 151 17.90 15.95 16.45
C ASP A 151 17.22 15.32 17.69
N ASN A 152 17.95 15.12 18.79
CA ASN A 152 17.42 14.54 20.02
C ASN A 152 16.49 15.48 20.81
N LEU A 153 16.46 16.78 20.47
CA LEU A 153 15.55 17.76 21.06
C LEU A 153 14.15 17.67 20.46
N GLY A 154 13.97 16.89 19.39
CA GLY A 154 12.68 16.63 18.76
C GLY A 154 12.34 17.64 17.69
N TRP A 155 11.17 18.26 17.75
CA TRP A 155 10.69 19.16 16.70
C TRP A 155 10.07 20.44 17.26
N THR A 156 10.03 21.48 16.43
CA THR A 156 9.40 22.77 16.75
C THR A 156 8.69 23.30 15.52
N LEU A 157 7.44 23.72 15.70
CA LEU A 157 6.61 24.33 14.68
C LEU A 157 6.38 25.80 15.01
N TYR A 158 6.65 26.66 14.04
CA TYR A 158 6.44 28.11 14.10
C TYR A 158 5.31 28.50 13.15
N GLN A 159 4.52 29.52 13.54
CA GLN A 159 3.58 30.19 12.64
C GLN A 159 3.61 31.70 12.82
N TRP A 160 3.75 32.44 11.72
CA TRP A 160 3.78 33.91 11.72
C TRP A 160 3.00 34.46 10.51
N PRO A 161 2.55 35.73 10.55
CA PRO A 161 1.78 36.29 9.44
C PRO A 161 2.53 36.22 8.11
N MET A 162 1.89 35.66 7.09
CA MET A 162 2.43 35.51 5.74
C MET A 162 2.84 36.88 5.18
N GLY A 163 3.96 36.92 4.45
CA GLY A 163 4.53 38.16 3.91
C GLY A 163 5.32 39.00 4.92
N THR A 164 5.45 38.57 6.18
CA THR A 164 6.34 39.21 7.17
C THR A 164 7.61 38.39 7.40
N HIS A 165 8.63 39.03 8.00
CA HIS A 165 9.87 38.33 8.35
C HIS A 165 9.60 37.19 9.34
N PHE A 166 10.35 36.09 9.19
CA PHE A 166 10.31 34.97 10.12
C PHE A 166 10.49 35.43 11.58
N ASP A 167 9.55 35.04 12.44
CA ASP A 167 9.59 35.30 13.88
C ASP A 167 9.97 34.02 14.65
N SER A 168 11.21 33.97 15.13
CA SER A 168 11.72 32.85 15.93
C SER A 168 11.04 32.67 17.29
N THR A 169 10.20 33.61 17.73
CA THR A 169 9.45 33.51 18.99
C THR A 169 8.03 32.97 18.79
N ALA A 170 7.56 32.89 17.55
CA ALA A 170 6.20 32.48 17.19
C ALA A 170 6.02 30.96 17.17
N ILE A 171 6.45 30.28 18.25
CA ILE A 171 6.32 28.83 18.44
C ILE A 171 4.86 28.50 18.76
N ILE A 172 4.28 27.58 18.01
CA ILE A 172 2.92 27.10 18.25
C ILE A 172 2.86 25.66 18.75
N ALA A 173 3.89 24.86 18.48
CA ALA A 173 3.96 23.48 18.96
C ALA A 173 5.42 22.98 19.02
N THR A 174 5.65 22.04 19.93
CA THR A 174 6.92 21.33 20.09
C THR A 174 6.64 19.89 20.49
N GLY A 175 7.58 18.98 20.23
CA GLY A 175 7.50 17.62 20.74
C GLY A 175 8.85 16.92 20.73
N ALA A 176 8.90 15.75 21.37
CA ALA A 176 10.04 14.84 21.31
C ALA A 176 10.25 14.34 19.86
N PRO A 177 11.40 13.69 19.54
CA PRO A 177 11.59 13.05 18.25
C PRO A 177 10.36 12.22 17.86
N PRO A 178 9.81 12.42 16.65
CA PRO A 178 8.57 11.78 16.25
C PRO A 178 8.72 10.26 16.19
N ASP A 179 7.75 9.55 16.75
CA ASP A 179 7.62 8.09 16.65
C ASP A 179 6.24 7.81 16.06
N ASP A 180 6.23 7.36 14.82
CA ASP A 180 5.05 7.09 14.00
C ASP A 180 4.06 8.28 13.96
N ARG A 181 4.59 9.45 13.57
CA ARG A 181 3.83 10.72 13.54
C ARG A 181 3.51 11.22 12.14
N VAL A 182 2.35 11.84 11.99
CA VAL A 182 1.97 12.55 10.76
C VAL A 182 1.72 14.02 11.09
N PHE A 183 2.50 14.89 10.48
CA PHE A 183 2.30 16.34 10.53
C PHE A 183 1.59 16.77 9.26
N TYR A 184 0.59 17.64 9.38
CA TYR A 184 -0.04 18.23 8.20
C TYR A 184 -0.26 19.72 8.37
N ILE A 185 0.24 20.50 7.42
CA ILE A 185 0.06 21.95 7.36
C ILE A 185 -0.92 22.29 6.25
N ASP A 186 -2.06 22.84 6.60
CA ASP A 186 -3.02 23.34 5.63
C ASP A 186 -2.60 24.72 5.11
N GLY A 187 -1.43 24.80 4.46
CA GLY A 187 -0.81 26.06 4.02
C GLY A 187 0.63 25.89 3.55
N TYR A 188 1.32 27.01 3.38
CA TYR A 188 2.76 27.07 3.06
C TYR A 188 3.62 26.60 4.24
N LEU A 189 4.61 25.74 3.94
CA LEU A 189 5.52 25.15 4.92
C LEU A 189 6.98 25.31 4.51
N GLU A 190 7.78 25.84 5.43
CA GLU A 190 9.24 25.74 5.40
C GLU A 190 9.73 24.56 6.24
N LEU A 191 10.69 23.80 5.74
CA LEU A 191 11.16 22.57 6.38
C LEU A 191 12.69 22.52 6.42
N LYS A 192 13.26 22.21 7.59
CA LYS A 192 14.71 21.94 7.75
C LYS A 192 15.06 21.16 9.02
N GLY A 193 16.29 20.65 9.08
CA GLY A 193 16.95 20.20 10.30
C GLY A 193 17.40 18.74 10.31
N ILE A 194 17.78 18.28 11.49
CA ILE A 194 18.31 16.92 11.72
C ILE A 194 17.19 16.05 12.28
N PHE A 195 16.86 14.98 11.57
CA PHE A 195 15.71 14.13 11.84
C PHE A 195 16.07 12.86 12.62
N ARG A 196 15.19 12.49 13.56
CA ARG A 196 15.18 11.25 14.33
C ARG A 196 13.77 10.69 14.39
N GLY A 197 13.65 9.36 14.30
CA GLY A 197 12.40 8.63 14.44
C GLY A 197 11.64 8.42 13.12
N THR A 198 10.33 8.25 13.18
CA THR A 198 9.49 7.93 12.01
C THR A 198 8.37 8.93 11.85
N ALA A 199 8.29 9.56 10.68
CA ALA A 199 7.26 10.55 10.43
C ALA A 199 6.91 10.73 8.94
N THR A 200 5.75 11.31 8.70
CA THR A 200 5.36 11.90 7.43
C THR A 200 4.95 13.36 7.64
N VAL A 201 5.41 14.24 6.77
CA VAL A 201 5.08 15.68 6.77
C VAL A 201 4.34 16.02 5.49
N GLY A 202 3.11 16.49 5.62
CA GLY A 202 2.23 16.91 4.53
C GLY A 202 2.01 18.42 4.50
N ALA A 203 1.84 19.01 3.31
CA ALA A 203 1.33 20.37 3.18
C ALA A 203 0.48 20.61 1.93
N THR A 204 -0.58 21.41 2.08
CA THR A 204 -1.45 21.86 0.98
C THR A 204 -0.75 22.91 0.10
N GLY A 205 -0.04 23.85 0.72
CA GLY A 205 0.46 25.07 0.07
C GLY A 205 -0.46 26.28 0.23
N HIS A 206 0.00 27.45 -0.20
CA HIS A 206 -0.76 28.68 -0.07
C HIS A 206 -1.97 28.68 -1.02
N PRO A 207 -3.19 29.09 -0.59
CA PRO A 207 -4.38 29.10 -1.44
C PRO A 207 -4.36 30.16 -2.54
N ASP A 208 -3.48 31.16 -2.42
CA ASP A 208 -3.26 32.21 -3.42
C ASP A 208 -1.76 32.27 -3.79
N PRO A 209 -1.24 31.28 -4.53
CA PRO A 209 0.18 31.16 -4.85
C PRO A 209 0.68 32.27 -5.79
N ASP A 210 -0.21 32.80 -6.64
CA ASP A 210 0.12 33.88 -7.59
C ASP A 210 0.53 35.18 -6.88
N ASN A 211 0.01 35.41 -5.66
CA ASN A 211 0.28 36.61 -4.87
C ASN A 211 1.19 36.37 -3.65
N TYR A 212 1.55 35.12 -3.31
CA TYR A 212 2.43 34.81 -2.19
C TYR A 212 3.48 33.74 -2.46
N LEU A 213 4.77 34.14 -2.42
CA LEU A 213 5.98 33.32 -2.57
C LEU A 213 6.00 32.30 -3.74
N GLY A 214 5.07 32.32 -4.70
CA GLY A 214 5.01 31.36 -5.80
C GLY A 214 4.31 30.05 -5.42
N TYR A 215 4.20 29.10 -6.35
CA TYR A 215 3.52 27.80 -6.13
C TYR A 215 4.27 26.82 -5.18
N HIS A 216 5.11 27.31 -4.27
CA HIS A 216 5.78 26.46 -3.29
C HIS A 216 4.79 26.03 -2.20
N SER A 217 4.56 24.73 -2.05
CA SER A 217 3.82 24.21 -0.89
C SER A 217 4.77 23.86 0.25
N ILE A 218 5.85 23.12 -0.04
CA ILE A 218 6.92 22.83 0.92
C ILE A 218 8.24 23.38 0.38
N ARG A 219 8.90 24.20 1.18
CA ARG A 219 10.16 24.86 0.85
C ARG A 219 11.28 24.36 1.78
N LEU A 220 12.29 23.71 1.20
CA LEU A 220 13.43 23.16 1.94
C LEU A 220 14.48 24.26 2.13
N LEU A 221 14.59 24.77 3.35
CA LEU A 221 15.44 25.93 3.64
C LEU A 221 16.93 25.61 3.77
N ASP A 222 17.22 24.37 4.10
CA ASP A 222 18.51 23.83 4.50
C ASP A 222 18.38 22.30 4.50
N ASP A 223 19.42 21.59 4.91
CA ASP A 223 19.44 20.13 5.05
C ASP A 223 18.22 19.58 5.79
N ILE A 224 17.70 18.46 5.28
CA ILE A 224 16.80 17.54 5.99
C ILE A 224 17.51 16.20 6.04
N ARG A 225 18.27 15.97 7.10
CA ARG A 225 19.22 14.85 7.19
C ARG A 225 18.88 13.93 8.34
N TYR A 226 18.95 12.62 8.13
CA TYR A 226 18.89 11.66 9.24
C TYR A 226 20.10 11.85 10.15
N TRP A 227 19.91 11.83 11.46
CA TRP A 227 21.00 12.13 12.39
C TRP A 227 22.24 11.24 12.19
N PHE A 228 22.03 9.96 11.81
CA PHE A 228 23.10 8.98 11.60
C PHE A 228 23.77 9.08 10.23
N ALA A 229 23.15 9.78 9.28
CA ALA A 229 23.67 9.89 7.92
C ALA A 229 24.90 10.77 7.87
N ASP A 230 25.76 10.56 6.88
CA ASP A 230 26.96 11.35 6.66
C ASP A 230 26.63 12.85 6.52
N PRO A 231 27.25 13.74 7.30
CA PRO A 231 26.93 15.17 7.27
C PRO A 231 27.30 15.93 5.99
N ALA A 232 28.05 15.32 5.06
CA ALA A 232 28.44 15.96 3.80
C ALA A 232 27.66 15.41 2.60
N THR A 233 27.14 14.19 2.70
CA THR A 233 26.56 13.47 1.56
C THR A 233 25.20 12.84 1.85
N GLY A 234 24.74 12.83 3.10
CA GLY A 234 23.53 12.13 3.52
C GLY A 234 23.64 10.60 3.42
N ALA A 235 24.82 10.06 3.14
CA ALA A 235 25.02 8.62 2.94
C ALA A 235 24.90 7.83 4.24
N PHE A 236 24.33 6.63 4.14
CA PHE A 236 24.31 5.65 5.22
C PHE A 236 24.22 4.24 4.63
N ASN A 237 24.44 3.22 5.45
CA ASN A 237 24.28 1.83 5.02
C ASN A 237 22.83 1.39 5.20
N ASP A 238 22.05 1.48 4.13
CA ASP A 238 20.64 1.10 4.04
C ASP A 238 20.40 -0.42 3.99
N THR A 239 21.45 -1.24 3.84
CA THR A 239 21.35 -2.71 3.76
C THR A 239 21.61 -3.44 5.07
N THR A 240 22.30 -2.80 6.03
CA THR A 240 22.56 -3.38 7.35
C THR A 240 21.52 -2.90 8.34
N GLY A 241 20.78 -3.83 8.96
CA GLY A 241 19.77 -3.50 9.97
C GLY A 241 20.33 -2.65 11.12
N GLY A 242 19.47 -1.79 11.68
CA GLY A 242 19.82 -0.90 12.81
C GLY A 242 19.49 0.58 12.59
N TYR A 243 19.25 0.99 11.34
CA TYR A 243 18.78 2.33 10.99
C TYR A 243 17.27 2.32 10.81
N THR A 244 16.54 2.92 11.75
CA THR A 244 15.08 2.91 11.77
C THR A 244 14.46 4.25 11.38
N ASP A 245 15.23 5.34 11.35
CA ASP A 245 14.66 6.64 11.07
C ASP A 245 14.22 6.74 9.60
N MET A 246 12.99 7.23 9.40
CA MET A 246 12.36 7.30 8.08
C MET A 246 11.40 8.48 8.02
N LEU A 247 11.61 9.34 7.02
CA LEU A 247 10.84 10.56 6.80
C LEU A 247 10.17 10.53 5.43
N GLY A 248 8.85 10.74 5.42
CA GLY A 248 8.07 11.06 4.24
C GLY A 248 7.83 12.56 4.16
N ILE A 249 7.99 13.16 2.98
CA ILE A 249 7.63 14.55 2.71
C ILE A 249 6.65 14.56 1.54
N VAL A 250 5.45 15.08 1.78
CA VAL A 250 4.38 15.10 0.77
C VAL A 250 3.83 16.49 0.61
N SER A 251 3.88 16.95 -0.63
CA SER A 251 3.26 18.18 -1.05
C SER A 251 2.10 17.88 -1.98
N GLU A 252 1.00 18.59 -1.79
CA GLU A 252 -0.09 18.57 -2.76
C GLU A 252 0.26 19.27 -4.06
N THR A 253 1.22 20.19 -4.08
CA THR A 253 1.71 20.82 -5.31
C THR A 253 3.20 20.58 -5.46
N ASN A 254 4.04 21.57 -5.10
CA ASN A 254 5.48 21.56 -5.30
C ASN A 254 6.26 21.35 -4.01
N ILE A 255 7.41 20.72 -4.16
CA ILE A 255 8.47 20.72 -3.15
C ILE A 255 9.66 21.43 -3.78
N THR A 256 10.20 22.44 -3.12
CA THR A 256 11.20 23.32 -3.72
C THR A 256 12.40 23.50 -2.80
N VAL A 257 13.59 23.32 -3.33
CA VAL A 257 14.84 23.72 -2.66
C VAL A 257 14.94 25.23 -2.68
N ALA A 258 14.99 25.84 -1.50
CA ALA A 258 14.99 27.29 -1.34
C ALA A 258 16.29 27.93 -1.86
N ASN A 259 16.23 29.15 -2.36
CA ASN A 259 17.42 29.96 -2.64
C ASN A 259 17.94 30.64 -1.36
N THR A 260 18.56 29.86 -0.48
CA THR A 260 19.14 30.30 0.81
C THR A 260 20.66 30.28 0.75
N TRP A 261 21.30 30.97 1.69
CA TRP A 261 22.77 30.96 1.80
C TRP A 261 23.29 29.55 2.09
N GLU A 262 22.56 28.81 2.90
CA GLU A 262 22.80 27.41 3.25
C GLU A 262 22.77 26.54 1.99
N ASN A 263 21.77 26.73 1.11
CA ASN A 263 21.62 25.98 -0.14
C ASN A 263 22.42 26.58 -1.32
N GLY A 264 23.58 27.18 -1.07
CA GLY A 264 24.50 27.56 -2.14
C GLY A 264 24.10 28.76 -3.01
N ARG A 265 23.20 29.64 -2.52
CA ARG A 265 22.87 30.91 -3.18
C ARG A 265 24.10 31.69 -3.65
N GLU A 266 23.96 32.37 -4.80
CA GLU A 266 24.96 33.26 -5.39
C GLU A 266 26.29 32.56 -5.68
N ASN A 267 26.22 31.44 -6.41
CA ASN A 267 27.36 30.58 -6.75
C ASN A 267 28.13 30.07 -5.53
N MET A 268 27.41 29.47 -4.58
CA MET A 268 28.00 28.88 -3.36
C MET A 268 28.80 29.87 -2.52
N ALA A 269 28.35 31.13 -2.42
CA ALA A 269 29.12 32.18 -1.75
C ALA A 269 29.27 31.96 -0.23
N GLN A 270 28.31 31.29 0.42
CA GLN A 270 28.28 31.10 1.88
C GLN A 270 27.95 29.66 2.31
N GLY A 271 27.33 28.88 1.45
CA GLY A 271 27.06 27.46 1.61
C GLY A 271 27.22 26.77 0.28
N SER A 272 27.00 25.47 0.26
CA SER A 272 26.96 24.67 -0.96
C SER A 272 26.09 23.46 -0.69
N ASP A 273 25.51 22.93 -1.76
CA ASP A 273 24.81 21.66 -1.76
C ASP A 273 23.54 21.68 -0.89
N ILE A 274 22.77 20.59 -0.94
CA ILE A 274 21.72 20.30 0.04
C ILE A 274 21.64 18.80 0.26
N ILE A 275 21.49 18.39 1.52
CA ILE A 275 21.35 16.99 1.91
C ILE A 275 19.90 16.70 2.26
N ILE A 276 19.35 15.67 1.60
CA ILE A 276 17.97 15.24 1.80
C ILE A 276 17.91 13.72 2.03
N ASN A 277 17.56 13.34 3.25
CA ASN A 277 17.19 11.98 3.62
C ASN A 277 15.67 11.87 3.78
N ALA A 278 14.95 11.61 2.70
CA ALA A 278 13.50 11.46 2.73
C ALA A 278 12.95 10.75 1.50
N ALA A 279 11.79 10.10 1.67
CA ALA A 279 10.92 9.79 0.56
C ALA A 279 10.05 11.02 0.25
N ILE A 280 10.25 11.61 -0.93
CA ILE A 280 9.63 12.86 -1.36
C ILE A 280 8.52 12.56 -2.38
N VAL A 281 7.36 13.19 -2.20
CA VAL A 281 6.23 13.10 -3.13
C VAL A 281 5.65 14.49 -3.41
N ALA A 282 5.59 14.87 -4.69
CA ALA A 282 4.89 16.07 -5.18
C ALA A 282 3.67 15.62 -6.00
N LEU A 283 2.47 15.69 -5.41
CA LEU A 283 1.27 15.01 -5.93
C LEU A 283 0.72 15.61 -7.22
N ASN A 284 0.68 16.94 -7.34
CA ASN A 284 0.12 17.60 -8.53
C ASN A 284 1.14 18.37 -9.37
N GLU A 285 2.36 18.59 -8.87
CA GLU A 285 3.40 19.30 -9.62
C GLU A 285 4.76 18.62 -9.48
N SER A 286 5.79 19.32 -9.00
CA SER A 286 7.19 18.93 -9.21
C SER A 286 8.04 19.02 -7.93
N PHE A 287 9.12 18.23 -7.89
CA PHE A 287 10.27 18.53 -7.05
C PHE A 287 11.25 19.42 -7.84
N SER A 288 11.53 20.61 -7.35
CA SER A 288 12.29 21.62 -8.10
C SER A 288 13.12 22.57 -7.20
N PHE A 289 13.60 23.69 -7.73
CA PHE A 289 14.37 24.69 -6.99
C PHE A 289 13.88 26.12 -7.29
N GLU A 290 14.14 27.04 -6.36
CA GLU A 290 13.77 28.45 -6.49
C GLU A 290 14.73 29.25 -7.35
N ASP A 291 14.28 30.42 -7.84
CA ASP A 291 15.08 31.38 -8.58
C ASP A 291 15.84 30.69 -9.71
N GLN A 292 15.11 30.08 -10.66
CA GLN A 292 15.70 29.29 -11.74
C GLN A 292 16.31 30.16 -12.85
N ASN A 293 16.53 31.45 -12.54
CA ASN A 293 17.15 32.44 -13.40
C ASN A 293 16.36 32.62 -14.71
N GLU A 294 15.02 32.71 -14.58
CA GLU A 294 14.11 32.96 -15.68
C GLU A 294 14.12 34.44 -16.09
N ASP A 295 13.98 34.71 -17.39
CA ASP A 295 13.80 36.08 -17.87
C ASP A 295 12.45 36.63 -17.34
N PRO A 296 12.42 37.76 -16.60
CA PRO A 296 11.19 38.34 -16.04
C PRO A 296 10.09 38.62 -17.06
N ALA A 297 10.42 38.77 -18.36
CA ALA A 297 9.46 39.01 -19.44
C ALA A 297 8.79 37.71 -19.96
N THR A 298 9.38 36.55 -19.68
CA THR A 298 8.82 35.22 -19.93
C THR A 298 8.53 34.45 -18.64
N ALA A 299 8.85 35.06 -17.50
CA ALA A 299 8.74 34.47 -16.19
C ALA A 299 7.29 34.09 -15.94
N THR A 300 7.16 32.82 -15.58
CA THR A 300 5.90 32.21 -15.21
C THR A 300 5.73 32.34 -13.69
N PRO A 301 4.55 32.09 -13.09
CA PRO A 301 4.20 32.59 -11.75
C PRO A 301 4.95 31.92 -10.57
N TRP A 302 6.08 31.25 -10.83
CA TRP A 302 6.94 30.56 -9.87
C TRP A 302 7.81 31.49 -9.01
N GLU A 303 7.84 32.78 -9.31
CA GLU A 303 8.74 33.73 -8.66
C GLU A 303 7.99 35.04 -8.35
N LEU A 304 7.59 35.24 -7.09
CA LEU A 304 7.17 36.57 -6.68
C LEU A 304 8.38 37.47 -6.48
N TRP A 305 8.62 38.25 -7.52
CA TRP A 305 9.17 39.60 -7.52
C TRP A 305 9.64 40.13 -6.15
N THR A 306 10.88 39.83 -5.79
CA THR A 306 11.57 40.49 -4.65
C THR A 306 12.17 41.85 -5.02
N GLY A 307 11.79 42.42 -6.17
CA GLY A 307 12.21 43.76 -6.56
C GLY A 307 13.71 43.93 -6.89
N HIS A 308 14.48 42.86 -7.06
CA HIS A 308 15.94 42.93 -7.26
C HIS A 308 16.45 42.65 -8.69
N TYR A 309 15.62 42.80 -9.73
CA TYR A 309 16.10 42.89 -11.12
C TYR A 309 16.37 44.34 -11.59
N ASN A 310 16.72 45.22 -10.66
CA ASN A 310 17.44 46.45 -10.99
C ASN A 310 18.96 46.25 -10.83
N CYS A 311 19.45 45.02 -11.08
CA CYS A 311 20.87 44.78 -11.27
C CYS A 311 21.23 45.13 -12.72
N PRO A 312 22.04 46.17 -12.99
CA PRO A 312 22.34 46.65 -14.34
C PRO A 312 23.28 45.74 -15.13
N SER A 313 23.43 44.47 -14.74
CA SER A 313 24.27 43.47 -15.40
C SER A 313 23.47 42.19 -15.66
N PRO A 314 23.71 41.50 -16.79
CA PRO A 314 22.96 40.31 -17.16
C PRO A 314 23.02 39.27 -16.02
N PRO A 315 21.97 38.47 -15.80
CA PRO A 315 22.03 37.41 -14.82
C PRO A 315 23.24 36.52 -15.08
N TYR A 316 24.10 36.42 -14.06
CA TYR A 316 25.27 35.57 -14.07
C TYR A 316 24.84 34.11 -13.88
N ASN A 317 25.77 33.17 -14.09
CA ASN A 317 25.57 31.80 -13.65
C ASN A 317 25.26 31.77 -12.14
N ASP A 318 24.52 30.78 -11.68
CA ASP A 318 24.23 30.55 -10.25
C ASP A 318 24.23 29.05 -9.96
N GLU A 319 25.44 28.49 -9.94
CA GLU A 319 25.68 27.07 -9.62
C GLU A 319 25.73 26.89 -8.10
N ARG A 320 24.77 26.15 -7.55
CA ARG A 320 24.51 26.08 -6.10
C ARG A 320 25.05 24.80 -5.44
N GLY A 321 25.74 23.95 -6.19
CA GLY A 321 26.32 22.69 -5.73
C GLY A 321 25.53 21.47 -6.21
N ASP A 322 25.44 20.43 -5.39
CA ASP A 322 24.75 19.17 -5.66
C ASP A 322 23.55 18.98 -4.70
N ILE A 323 22.47 18.37 -5.19
CA ILE A 323 21.43 17.78 -4.33
C ILE A 323 21.86 16.35 -4.01
N PHE A 324 22.25 16.10 -2.76
CA PHE A 324 22.49 14.78 -2.21
C PHE A 324 21.21 14.22 -1.64
N LEU A 325 20.58 13.30 -2.37
CA LEU A 325 19.33 12.67 -1.94
C LEU A 325 19.57 11.19 -1.64
N TYR A 326 19.24 10.75 -0.44
CA TYR A 326 19.16 9.35 -0.04
C TYR A 326 17.71 9.05 0.38
N GLY A 327 16.93 8.45 -0.52
CA GLY A 327 15.49 8.30 -0.35
C GLY A 327 14.77 7.98 -1.66
N SER A 328 13.67 8.66 -1.96
CA SER A 328 12.96 8.51 -3.25
C SER A 328 12.34 9.82 -3.69
N VAL A 329 12.02 9.95 -4.98
CA VAL A 329 11.35 11.14 -5.53
C VAL A 329 10.21 10.71 -6.44
N ALA A 330 8.98 11.00 -6.05
CA ALA A 330 7.82 10.85 -6.91
C ALA A 330 7.20 12.22 -7.19
N GLN A 331 6.85 12.48 -8.45
CA GLN A 331 6.33 13.77 -8.88
C GLN A 331 5.36 13.63 -10.04
N LYS A 332 4.31 14.46 -10.08
CA LYS A 332 3.36 14.49 -11.20
C LYS A 332 4.02 14.98 -12.47
N ARG A 333 4.84 16.03 -12.37
CA ARG A 333 5.60 16.59 -13.48
C ARG A 333 7.08 16.58 -13.13
N ARG A 334 7.92 16.42 -14.14
CA ARG A 334 9.36 16.50 -13.95
C ARG A 334 9.75 17.95 -13.68
N GLY A 335 10.32 18.22 -12.50
CA GLY A 335 10.88 19.52 -12.15
C GLY A 335 12.34 19.66 -12.56
N TYR A 336 12.73 20.90 -12.91
CA TYR A 336 14.14 21.23 -13.03
C TYR A 336 14.80 21.21 -11.66
N VAL A 337 16.04 20.73 -11.60
CA VAL A 337 16.94 21.11 -10.50
C VAL A 337 18.21 21.78 -11.02
N HIS A 338 18.43 21.74 -12.34
CA HIS A 338 19.50 22.44 -13.05
C HIS A 338 18.97 22.91 -14.39
N ARG A 339 19.47 24.05 -14.85
CA ARG A 339 19.17 24.63 -16.16
C ARG A 339 20.43 25.14 -16.82
N SER A 340 20.46 25.04 -18.15
CA SER A 340 21.57 25.55 -18.96
C SER A 340 21.46 27.04 -19.31
N ASN A 341 20.48 27.77 -18.75
CA ASN A 341 20.35 29.20 -18.93
C ASN A 341 21.49 29.93 -18.22
N HIS A 342 21.90 31.08 -18.78
CA HIS A 342 22.92 31.95 -18.17
C HIS A 342 24.24 31.25 -17.80
N ASN A 343 24.66 30.26 -18.61
CA ASN A 343 25.82 29.39 -18.38
C ASN A 343 25.69 28.40 -17.21
N GLY A 344 24.49 28.22 -16.67
CA GLY A 344 24.22 27.25 -15.61
C GLY A 344 23.53 27.87 -14.40
N THR A 345 22.42 27.28 -13.95
CA THR A 345 21.70 27.66 -12.74
C THR A 345 21.11 26.43 -12.07
N GLY A 346 21.34 26.26 -10.77
CA GLY A 346 20.75 25.19 -9.96
C GLY A 346 21.80 24.23 -9.41
N TYR A 347 21.49 22.94 -9.44
CA TYR A 347 22.23 21.89 -8.73
C TYR A 347 22.51 20.67 -9.59
N GLY A 348 23.67 20.05 -9.41
CA GLY A 348 23.89 18.68 -9.87
C GLY A 348 23.02 17.68 -9.09
N LYS A 349 22.80 16.48 -9.66
CA LYS A 349 21.97 15.42 -9.06
C LYS A 349 22.84 14.27 -8.54
N LYS A 350 22.75 13.98 -7.24
CA LYS A 350 23.36 12.80 -6.60
C LYS A 350 22.28 11.99 -5.87
N TYR A 351 21.48 11.25 -6.64
CA TYR A 351 20.28 10.59 -6.12
C TYR A 351 20.54 9.11 -5.86
N HIS A 352 20.51 8.75 -4.59
CA HIS A 352 20.60 7.41 -4.06
C HIS A 352 19.24 6.97 -3.53
N PHE A 353 18.82 5.79 -3.94
CA PHE A 353 17.62 5.18 -3.43
C PHE A 353 17.89 4.55 -2.06
N ASP A 354 17.07 4.87 -1.07
CA ASP A 354 17.11 4.20 0.23
C ASP A 354 16.47 2.80 0.08
N ALA A 355 17.30 1.76 0.08
CA ALA A 355 16.86 0.38 -0.15
C ALA A 355 15.80 -0.11 0.85
N ARG A 356 15.72 0.50 2.05
CA ARG A 356 14.67 0.18 3.03
C ARG A 356 13.27 0.48 2.49
N LEU A 357 13.15 1.45 1.58
CA LEU A 357 11.89 1.84 0.95
C LEU A 357 11.28 0.76 0.03
N ARG A 358 11.98 -0.35 -0.21
CA ARG A 358 11.42 -1.53 -0.90
C ARG A 358 10.47 -2.33 -0.03
N GLU A 359 10.69 -2.31 1.27
CA GLU A 359 9.98 -3.15 2.24
C GLU A 359 9.24 -2.33 3.29
N GLN A 360 9.63 -1.07 3.46
CA GLN A 360 9.15 -0.17 4.49
C GLN A 360 8.68 1.13 3.85
N SER A 361 7.55 1.65 4.34
CA SER A 361 7.13 3.00 4.00
C SER A 361 7.48 3.93 5.15
N PRO A 362 7.75 5.23 4.90
CA PRO A 362 7.58 6.23 5.94
C PRO A 362 6.18 6.10 6.56
N PHE A 363 6.04 6.44 7.84
CA PHE A 363 4.78 6.23 8.55
C PHE A 363 3.58 6.80 7.79
N LEU A 364 2.60 5.95 7.48
CA LEU A 364 1.52 6.20 6.51
C LEU A 364 2.05 6.48 5.09
N GLY A 365 2.24 5.40 4.31
CA GLY A 365 2.76 5.51 2.95
C GLY A 365 1.79 6.21 1.98
N ILE A 366 2.33 7.01 1.05
CA ILE A 366 1.56 7.95 0.21
C ILE A 366 1.64 7.61 -1.27
N LEU A 367 2.67 6.85 -1.64
CA LEU A 367 2.73 6.25 -2.96
C LEU A 367 1.88 5.00 -2.91
N ALA A 368 0.66 5.23 -3.32
CA ALA A 368 -0.39 4.30 -3.08
C ALA A 368 -0.27 3.09 -4.00
N ARG A 369 -0.28 1.93 -3.37
CA ARG A 369 -0.49 0.67 -4.07
C ARG A 369 -1.99 0.54 -4.32
N HIS A 370 -2.41 0.29 -5.55
CA HIS A 370 -3.69 -0.34 -5.80
C HIS A 370 -3.58 -1.77 -5.25
N GLN A 371 -4.32 -2.07 -4.18
CA GLN A 371 -4.42 -3.45 -3.66
C GLN A 371 -5.87 -3.90 -3.73
N PRO A 372 -6.39 -4.15 -4.94
CA PRO A 372 -7.65 -4.87 -5.09
C PRO A 372 -7.50 -6.27 -4.50
N VAL A 373 -8.41 -6.64 -3.60
CA VAL A 373 -8.53 -8.01 -3.07
C VAL A 373 -9.94 -8.49 -3.33
N LEU A 374 -10.08 -9.67 -3.93
CA LEU A 374 -11.36 -10.31 -4.19
C LEU A 374 -11.70 -11.31 -3.09
N ASP A 375 -12.96 -11.28 -2.64
CA ASP A 375 -13.53 -12.33 -1.79
C ASP A 375 -14.92 -12.72 -2.31
N PRO A 376 -15.11 -13.95 -2.80
CA PRO A 376 -14.10 -14.99 -3.04
C PRO A 376 -13.25 -14.75 -4.31
N GLU A 377 -12.03 -15.29 -4.40
CA GLU A 377 -11.16 -15.15 -5.60
C GLU A 377 -11.67 -15.90 -6.86
N SER A 378 -12.69 -16.75 -6.71
CA SER A 378 -13.34 -17.50 -7.79
C SER A 378 -14.76 -17.88 -7.40
N LEU A 379 -15.64 -18.11 -8.39
CA LEU A 379 -17.02 -18.54 -8.14
C LEU A 379 -17.30 -19.91 -8.78
N ASP A 380 -17.66 -20.88 -7.93
CA ASP A 380 -18.17 -22.19 -8.33
C ASP A 380 -19.64 -22.31 -7.92
N PHE A 381 -20.53 -22.41 -8.92
CA PHE A 381 -21.97 -22.53 -8.72
C PHE A 381 -22.44 -23.98 -8.58
N GLY A 382 -21.55 -24.96 -8.69
CA GLY A 382 -21.85 -26.38 -8.55
C GLY A 382 -22.93 -26.87 -9.52
N GLY A 383 -23.72 -27.85 -9.08
CA GLY A 383 -24.84 -28.40 -9.85
C GLY A 383 -26.10 -27.54 -9.75
N THR A 384 -26.45 -26.85 -10.84
CA THR A 384 -27.61 -25.94 -10.91
C THR A 384 -28.72 -26.51 -11.82
N PRO A 385 -30.00 -26.50 -11.39
CA PRO A 385 -31.12 -26.92 -12.24
C PRO A 385 -31.22 -26.09 -13.52
N LEU A 386 -31.57 -26.73 -14.63
CA LEU A 386 -31.70 -26.02 -15.91
C LEU A 386 -32.74 -24.89 -15.82
N ASN A 387 -32.39 -23.76 -16.44
CA ASN A 387 -33.21 -22.55 -16.53
C ASN A 387 -33.61 -21.91 -15.19
N GLN A 388 -32.93 -22.27 -14.09
CA GLN A 388 -33.08 -21.59 -12.81
C GLN A 388 -31.82 -20.77 -12.52
N PRO A 389 -31.93 -19.45 -12.32
CA PRO A 389 -30.78 -18.64 -11.96
C PRO A 389 -30.40 -18.88 -10.49
N ILE A 390 -29.11 -19.06 -10.25
CA ILE A 390 -28.48 -18.97 -8.92
C ILE A 390 -27.58 -17.74 -8.90
N VAL A 391 -27.55 -17.03 -7.78
CA VAL A 391 -26.79 -15.78 -7.62
C VAL A 391 -25.77 -15.95 -6.50
N SER A 392 -24.55 -15.51 -6.74
CA SER A 392 -23.49 -15.45 -5.73
C SER A 392 -22.94 -14.02 -5.63
N GLU A 393 -22.56 -13.60 -4.44
CA GLU A 393 -21.94 -12.29 -4.19
C GLU A 393 -20.43 -12.36 -4.34
N LEU A 394 -19.85 -11.25 -4.78
CA LEU A 394 -18.42 -11.04 -4.93
C LEU A 394 -18.09 -9.63 -4.42
N ALA A 395 -17.14 -9.55 -3.49
CA ALA A 395 -16.64 -8.29 -2.96
C ALA A 395 -15.26 -7.98 -3.53
N LEU A 396 -15.09 -6.76 -4.01
CA LEU A 396 -13.78 -6.19 -4.36
C LEU A 396 -13.41 -5.15 -3.29
N TYR A 397 -12.45 -5.52 -2.46
CA TYR A 397 -11.90 -4.67 -1.40
C TYR A 397 -10.74 -3.84 -1.93
N ASN A 398 -10.64 -2.60 -1.45
CA ASN A 398 -9.44 -1.79 -1.60
C ASN A 398 -8.61 -1.85 -0.31
N GLU A 399 -7.64 -2.75 -0.25
CA GLU A 399 -6.64 -2.79 0.84
C GLU A 399 -5.46 -1.84 0.57
N GLY A 400 -5.56 -1.02 -0.48
CA GLY A 400 -4.55 -0.09 -0.93
C GLY A 400 -4.59 1.24 -0.19
N GLY A 401 -3.64 2.11 -0.53
CA GLY A 401 -3.52 3.46 0.04
C GLY A 401 -4.14 4.56 -0.82
N THR A 402 -4.68 4.23 -1.99
CA THR A 402 -5.37 5.14 -2.93
C THR A 402 -6.65 4.50 -3.38
N PHE A 403 -7.54 5.30 -3.94
CA PHE A 403 -8.74 4.83 -4.59
C PHE A 403 -8.48 3.81 -5.69
N ILE A 404 -9.40 2.88 -5.88
CA ILE A 404 -9.45 1.97 -7.03
C ILE A 404 -10.53 2.46 -7.98
N ASP A 405 -10.13 2.82 -9.19
CA ASP A 405 -11.03 3.20 -10.27
C ASP A 405 -11.35 1.98 -11.15
N VAL A 406 -12.58 1.48 -11.06
CA VAL A 406 -13.05 0.38 -11.90
C VAL A 406 -13.62 0.94 -13.20
N GLU A 407 -12.97 0.66 -14.32
CA GLU A 407 -13.40 1.12 -15.65
C GLU A 407 -14.58 0.28 -16.15
N SER A 408 -14.48 -1.04 -16.03
CA SER A 408 -15.56 -1.94 -16.44
C SER A 408 -15.46 -3.31 -15.77
N ILE A 409 -16.60 -4.00 -15.72
CA ILE A 409 -16.70 -5.40 -15.31
C ILE A 409 -17.40 -6.15 -16.43
N ALA A 410 -16.69 -7.07 -17.09
CA ALA A 410 -17.18 -7.76 -18.29
C ALA A 410 -16.84 -9.26 -18.28
N LEU A 411 -17.70 -10.07 -18.89
CA LEU A 411 -17.45 -11.49 -19.12
C LEU A 411 -16.64 -11.68 -20.40
N ALA A 412 -15.63 -12.56 -20.35
CA ALA A 412 -14.79 -12.87 -21.50
C ALA A 412 -15.58 -13.53 -22.63
N ASN A 413 -16.52 -14.42 -22.29
CA ASN A 413 -17.45 -15.03 -23.23
C ASN A 413 -18.87 -14.81 -22.73
N PRO A 414 -19.59 -13.75 -23.16
CA PRO A 414 -20.98 -13.53 -22.79
C PRO A 414 -21.88 -14.63 -23.40
N THR A 415 -21.79 -15.82 -22.84
CA THR A 415 -22.71 -16.93 -23.03
C THR A 415 -23.96 -16.60 -22.23
N PHE A 416 -25.12 -17.07 -22.68
CA PHE A 416 -26.40 -16.79 -22.01
C PHE A 416 -26.51 -17.36 -20.58
N SER A 417 -25.46 -18.01 -20.06
CA SER A 417 -25.47 -18.71 -18.78
C SER A 417 -24.86 -17.93 -17.63
N PHE A 418 -23.97 -16.95 -17.87
CA PHE A 418 -23.49 -16.05 -16.81
C PHE A 418 -23.94 -14.62 -17.07
N SER A 419 -24.32 -13.90 -16.01
CA SER A 419 -24.60 -12.46 -16.08
C SER A 419 -24.17 -11.75 -14.80
N VAL A 420 -23.71 -10.50 -14.93
CA VAL A 420 -23.31 -9.67 -13.80
C VAL A 420 -24.51 -8.84 -13.35
N LEU A 421 -24.79 -8.85 -12.05
CA LEU A 421 -25.85 -8.09 -11.39
C LEU A 421 -25.19 -7.16 -10.38
N GLY A 422 -25.34 -5.85 -10.54
CA GLY A 422 -24.70 -4.88 -9.65
C GLY A 422 -24.83 -3.45 -10.16
N PRO A 423 -24.26 -2.47 -9.44
CA PRO A 423 -24.26 -1.08 -9.88
C PRO A 423 -23.64 -0.98 -11.28
N GLN A 424 -24.28 -0.24 -12.19
CA GLN A 424 -23.76 0.02 -13.53
C GLN A 424 -22.83 1.24 -13.57
N ASP A 425 -22.83 2.03 -12.49
CA ASP A 425 -21.81 3.04 -12.20
C ASP A 425 -20.77 2.38 -11.29
N TYR A 426 -19.67 1.94 -11.90
CA TYR A 426 -18.54 1.39 -11.15
C TYR A 426 -17.76 2.57 -10.55
N SER A 427 -17.95 2.78 -9.27
CA SER A 427 -17.41 3.91 -8.52
C SER A 427 -15.94 3.72 -8.14
N GLU A 428 -15.28 4.84 -7.91
CA GLU A 428 -14.01 4.96 -7.19
C GLU A 428 -14.14 4.33 -5.78
N ILE A 429 -13.32 3.33 -5.44
CA ILE A 429 -13.35 2.61 -4.15
C ILE A 429 -12.31 3.22 -3.22
N ALA A 430 -12.71 3.85 -2.11
CA ALA A 430 -11.78 4.44 -1.15
C ALA A 430 -10.89 3.41 -0.44
N PRO A 431 -9.69 3.79 0.06
CA PRO A 431 -8.89 2.94 0.93
C PRO A 431 -9.68 2.37 2.11
N GLY A 432 -9.65 1.05 2.29
CA GLY A 432 -10.39 0.33 3.32
C GLY A 432 -11.87 0.10 3.01
N ASP A 433 -12.37 0.55 1.87
CA ASP A 433 -13.75 0.34 1.42
C ASP A 433 -13.86 -0.83 0.44
N SER A 434 -15.09 -1.18 0.04
CA SER A 434 -15.37 -2.26 -0.90
C SER A 434 -16.58 -1.98 -1.77
N ILE A 435 -16.59 -2.58 -2.96
CA ILE A 435 -17.83 -2.73 -3.74
C ILE A 435 -18.27 -4.19 -3.70
N ILE A 436 -19.59 -4.38 -3.61
CA ILE A 436 -20.21 -5.70 -3.68
C ILE A 436 -21.05 -5.73 -4.95
N PHE A 437 -20.84 -6.75 -5.76
CA PHE A 437 -21.68 -7.08 -6.90
C PHE A 437 -21.97 -8.58 -6.90
N SER A 438 -22.88 -9.02 -7.76
CA SER A 438 -23.30 -10.40 -7.81
C SER A 438 -23.13 -10.97 -9.21
N VAL A 439 -22.87 -12.26 -9.31
CA VAL A 439 -22.85 -13.00 -10.57
C VAL A 439 -23.97 -14.02 -10.54
N SER A 440 -24.79 -14.03 -11.59
CA SER A 440 -25.88 -14.97 -11.79
C SER A 440 -25.45 -16.05 -12.77
N PHE A 441 -25.73 -17.31 -12.44
CA PHE A 441 -25.54 -18.47 -13.29
C PHE A 441 -26.88 -19.16 -13.60
N GLN A 442 -27.21 -19.34 -14.89
CA GLN A 442 -28.41 -20.01 -15.37
C GLN A 442 -28.06 -20.96 -16.54
N PRO A 443 -27.82 -22.25 -16.27
CA PRO A 443 -27.49 -23.21 -17.33
C PRO A 443 -28.71 -23.59 -18.17
N ALA A 444 -28.54 -23.67 -19.48
CA ALA A 444 -29.60 -24.08 -20.42
C ALA A 444 -29.56 -25.58 -20.74
N GLU A 445 -28.37 -26.19 -20.68
CA GLU A 445 -28.12 -27.58 -21.01
C GLU A 445 -27.35 -28.28 -19.88
N PRO A 446 -27.48 -29.61 -19.72
CA PRO A 446 -26.84 -30.35 -18.64
C PRO A 446 -25.36 -30.63 -18.93
N MET A 447 -24.56 -29.56 -18.99
CA MET A 447 -23.12 -29.58 -19.26
C MET A 447 -22.37 -28.65 -18.31
N THR A 448 -21.04 -28.73 -18.32
CA THR A 448 -20.17 -27.80 -17.61
C THR A 448 -20.03 -26.50 -18.38
N TYR A 449 -20.12 -25.38 -17.67
CA TYR A 449 -19.86 -24.04 -18.16
C TYR A 449 -18.65 -23.47 -17.42
N GLU A 450 -17.75 -22.85 -18.17
CA GLU A 450 -16.59 -22.14 -17.65
C GLU A 450 -16.55 -20.77 -18.32
N ASP A 451 -16.21 -19.73 -17.55
CA ASP A 451 -16.00 -18.38 -18.07
C ASP A 451 -15.01 -17.64 -17.18
N THR A 452 -14.63 -16.44 -17.59
CA THR A 452 -13.78 -15.54 -16.80
C THR A 452 -14.42 -14.17 -16.76
N LEU A 453 -14.69 -13.67 -15.56
CA LEU A 453 -15.04 -12.28 -15.34
C LEU A 453 -13.76 -11.45 -15.32
N THR A 454 -13.71 -10.39 -16.12
CA THR A 454 -12.60 -9.44 -16.16
C THR A 454 -13.06 -8.13 -15.52
N ILE A 455 -12.34 -7.70 -14.49
CA ILE A 455 -12.49 -6.38 -13.89
C ILE A 455 -11.34 -5.53 -14.42
N THR A 456 -11.68 -4.58 -15.28
CA THR A 456 -10.72 -3.63 -15.85
C THR A 456 -10.62 -2.44 -14.94
N LEU A 457 -9.39 -2.14 -14.52
CA LEU A 457 -9.09 -0.99 -13.68
C LEU A 457 -8.53 0.13 -14.55
N PHE A 458 -8.87 1.37 -14.23
CA PHE A 458 -8.28 2.53 -14.89
C PHE A 458 -6.75 2.59 -14.66
N TYR A 459 -6.32 2.09 -13.50
CA TYR A 459 -4.91 1.93 -13.13
C TYR A 459 -4.63 0.53 -12.57
N GLY A 460 -3.61 -0.14 -13.08
CA GLY A 460 -3.17 -1.47 -12.63
C GLY A 460 -3.39 -2.57 -13.66
N ASP A 461 -3.19 -3.81 -13.23
CA ASP A 461 -3.50 -5.00 -14.04
C ASP A 461 -4.98 -5.37 -13.89
N ASP A 462 -5.56 -5.90 -14.97
CA ASP A 462 -6.91 -6.47 -14.94
C ASP A 462 -7.01 -7.63 -13.93
N ILE A 463 -8.13 -7.71 -13.24
CA ILE A 463 -8.41 -8.81 -12.32
C ILE A 463 -9.26 -9.85 -13.03
N LEU A 464 -8.79 -11.10 -13.04
CA LEU A 464 -9.45 -12.22 -13.68
C LEU A 464 -10.08 -13.12 -12.62
N VAL A 465 -11.41 -13.28 -12.67
CA VAL A 465 -12.18 -14.13 -11.74
C VAL A 465 -12.67 -15.36 -12.49
N PRO A 466 -12.14 -16.56 -12.19
CA PRO A 466 -12.63 -17.80 -12.78
C PRO A 466 -14.07 -18.08 -12.33
N LEU A 467 -14.92 -18.43 -13.30
CA LEU A 467 -16.31 -18.85 -13.07
C LEU A 467 -16.50 -20.28 -13.56
N CYS A 468 -17.14 -21.13 -12.76
CA CYS A 468 -17.55 -22.46 -13.20
C CYS A 468 -18.91 -22.88 -12.64
N GLY A 469 -19.59 -23.77 -13.35
CA GLY A 469 -20.86 -24.35 -12.92
C GLY A 469 -21.32 -25.47 -13.84
N THR A 470 -22.25 -26.31 -13.38
CA THR A 470 -22.79 -27.43 -14.17
C THR A 470 -24.31 -27.38 -14.23
N GLY A 471 -24.86 -27.49 -15.44
CA GLY A 471 -26.29 -27.69 -15.64
C GLY A 471 -26.70 -29.11 -15.27
N SER A 472 -27.84 -29.25 -14.59
CA SER A 472 -28.41 -30.55 -14.23
C SER A 472 -29.86 -30.67 -14.71
N ALA A 473 -30.11 -31.66 -15.58
CA ALA A 473 -31.43 -31.93 -16.19
C ALA A 473 -32.48 -32.50 -15.22
N LEU A 474 -32.19 -32.57 -13.93
CA LEU A 474 -33.07 -33.15 -12.92
C LEU A 474 -34.06 -32.11 -12.40
N GLY A 475 -35.16 -31.96 -13.13
CA GLY A 475 -36.44 -31.57 -12.53
C GLY A 475 -37.01 -32.76 -11.74
N ILE A 476 -37.01 -32.63 -10.41
CA ILE A 476 -37.46 -33.61 -9.39
C ILE A 476 -36.47 -34.78 -9.14
N LYS A 477 -35.82 -34.72 -7.98
CA LYS A 477 -35.53 -35.88 -7.12
C LYS A 477 -36.10 -35.55 -5.73
N ASP A 478 -37.22 -36.14 -5.32
CA ASP A 478 -37.15 -37.20 -4.32
C ASP A 478 -35.86 -38.04 -4.49
N ASN A 479 -35.08 -38.11 -3.41
CA ASN A 479 -33.70 -38.54 -3.30
C ASN A 479 -32.64 -37.49 -3.62
N VAL A 480 -32.49 -36.59 -2.64
CA VAL A 480 -31.17 -36.10 -2.21
C VAL A 480 -30.28 -37.34 -2.00
N GLU A 481 -29.31 -37.58 -2.90
CA GLU A 481 -28.06 -38.21 -2.44
C GLU A 481 -27.34 -37.13 -1.64
N VAL A 482 -27.76 -37.04 -0.38
CA VAL A 482 -26.93 -36.64 0.74
C VAL A 482 -25.68 -37.53 0.63
N PRO A 483 -24.48 -37.09 1.06
CA PRO A 483 -23.44 -38.08 1.35
C PRO A 483 -24.09 -39.25 2.09
N GLU A 484 -24.10 -40.45 1.52
CA GLU A 484 -24.30 -41.66 2.31
C GLU A 484 -23.11 -41.66 3.26
N ASP A 485 -23.30 -41.02 4.42
CA ASP A 485 -23.30 -41.70 5.70
C ASP A 485 -23.07 -40.75 6.88
N TYR A 486 -23.64 -39.54 6.92
CA TYR A 486 -23.56 -38.69 8.13
C TYR A 486 -24.93 -38.27 8.65
N GLU A 487 -25.83 -39.25 8.82
CA GLU A 487 -27.14 -39.02 9.42
C GLU A 487 -27.05 -39.06 10.95
N ILE A 488 -27.68 -38.08 11.62
CA ILE A 488 -28.03 -38.16 13.05
C ILE A 488 -29.53 -38.41 13.14
N SER A 489 -29.92 -39.49 13.81
CA SER A 489 -31.31 -39.83 14.06
C SER A 489 -31.62 -39.76 15.54
N VAL A 490 -32.75 -39.12 15.87
CA VAL A 490 -33.30 -39.08 17.23
C VAL A 490 -34.68 -39.73 17.22
N PHE A 491 -34.82 -40.88 17.87
CA PHE A 491 -36.06 -41.66 17.85
C PHE A 491 -36.31 -42.37 19.19
N PRO A 492 -37.56 -42.43 19.68
CA PRO A 492 -38.74 -41.72 19.15
C PRO A 492 -38.63 -40.21 19.37
N ASN A 493 -39.24 -39.37 18.53
CA ASN A 493 -39.36 -37.93 18.79
C ASN A 493 -40.70 -37.44 18.23
N PRO A 494 -41.67 -37.02 19.06
CA PRO A 494 -41.59 -36.87 20.52
C PRO A 494 -41.41 -38.19 21.30
N PHE A 495 -40.90 -38.13 22.55
CA PHE A 495 -40.64 -39.31 23.39
C PHE A 495 -41.12 -39.18 24.84
N ASN A 496 -41.37 -40.32 25.48
CA ASN A 496 -41.91 -40.42 26.86
C ASN A 496 -40.91 -40.95 27.90
N ASP A 497 -40.08 -41.94 27.56
CA ASP A 497 -39.21 -42.63 28.52
C ASP A 497 -37.72 -42.48 28.18
N GLU A 498 -37.34 -42.82 26.96
CA GLU A 498 -35.97 -42.76 26.48
C GLU A 498 -35.91 -42.26 25.03
N LEU A 499 -34.82 -41.59 24.69
CA LEU A 499 -34.51 -41.11 23.35
C LEU A 499 -33.23 -41.77 22.86
N LYS A 500 -33.28 -42.48 21.73
CA LYS A 500 -32.08 -42.95 21.05
C LYS A 500 -31.55 -41.84 20.15
N ILE A 501 -30.29 -41.48 20.32
CA ILE A 501 -29.54 -40.54 19.48
C ILE A 501 -28.47 -41.35 18.76
N ALA A 502 -28.63 -41.63 17.47
CA ALA A 502 -27.69 -42.41 16.68
C ALA A 502 -27.04 -41.56 15.59
N TRP A 503 -25.81 -41.89 15.21
CA TRP A 503 -25.05 -41.25 14.14
C TRP A 503 -24.37 -42.29 13.24
N ASN A 504 -24.14 -41.96 11.96
CA ASN A 504 -23.47 -42.86 11.02
C ASN A 504 -22.06 -42.43 10.58
N PHE A 505 -21.43 -41.43 11.21
CA PHE A 505 -20.02 -41.05 10.91
C PHE A 505 -18.98 -41.83 11.71
N ASP A 506 -17.78 -41.94 11.12
CA ASP A 506 -16.54 -42.30 11.79
C ASP A 506 -15.92 -41.09 12.51
N ALA A 507 -15.80 -41.17 13.85
CA ALA A 507 -15.04 -40.22 14.66
C ALA A 507 -14.48 -40.89 15.92
N GLN A 508 -13.24 -40.56 16.31
CA GLN A 508 -12.59 -41.12 17.51
C GLN A 508 -13.32 -40.77 18.81
N THR A 509 -13.95 -39.59 18.85
CA THR A 509 -14.72 -39.13 20.00
C THR A 509 -15.90 -38.33 19.48
N VAL A 510 -17.10 -38.74 19.88
CA VAL A 510 -18.34 -38.02 19.57
C VAL A 510 -18.93 -37.52 20.88
N ARG A 511 -19.10 -36.21 20.97
CA ARG A 511 -19.71 -35.55 22.12
C ARG A 511 -21.20 -35.36 21.87
N VAL A 512 -22.03 -35.95 22.73
CA VAL A 512 -23.48 -35.73 22.75
C VAL A 512 -23.82 -34.85 23.94
N ALA A 513 -24.45 -33.71 23.71
CA ALA A 513 -24.86 -32.76 24.74
C ALA A 513 -26.35 -32.41 24.62
N ILE A 514 -27.03 -32.29 25.74
CA ILE A 514 -28.45 -31.93 25.82
C ILE A 514 -28.57 -30.53 26.41
N TYR A 515 -29.37 -29.67 25.77
CA TYR A 515 -29.64 -28.31 26.20
C TYR A 515 -31.13 -28.08 26.42
N ASN A 516 -31.48 -27.27 27.42
CA ASN A 516 -32.85 -26.76 27.57
C ASN A 516 -33.10 -25.55 26.62
N ILE A 517 -34.34 -25.05 26.62
CA ILE A 517 -34.74 -23.90 25.78
C ILE A 517 -34.00 -22.59 26.09
N HIS A 518 -33.37 -22.47 27.26
CA HIS A 518 -32.56 -21.32 27.64
C HIS A 518 -31.08 -21.48 27.25
N GLY A 519 -30.73 -22.55 26.51
CA GLY A 519 -29.36 -22.85 26.10
C GLY A 519 -28.48 -23.41 27.22
N GLN A 520 -29.04 -23.75 28.39
CA GLN A 520 -28.27 -24.36 29.48
C GLN A 520 -28.03 -25.83 29.18
N GLN A 521 -26.77 -26.27 29.27
CA GLN A 521 -26.39 -27.67 29.12
C GLN A 521 -26.90 -28.47 30.33
N ILE A 522 -27.81 -29.41 30.07
CA ILE A 522 -28.37 -30.30 31.08
C ILE A 522 -27.49 -31.54 31.28
N GLU A 523 -26.94 -32.05 30.19
CA GLU A 523 -26.15 -33.28 30.19
C GLU A 523 -25.15 -33.23 29.04
N ALA A 524 -23.98 -33.84 29.23
CA ALA A 524 -23.06 -34.10 28.13
C ALA A 524 -22.27 -35.39 28.40
N VAL A 525 -22.05 -36.16 27.35
CA VAL A 525 -21.26 -37.38 27.36
C VAL A 525 -20.31 -37.37 26.17
N ASP A 526 -19.05 -37.71 26.43
CA ASP A 526 -18.09 -38.00 25.38
C ASP A 526 -18.09 -39.52 25.19
N THR A 527 -18.56 -39.98 24.03
CA THR A 527 -18.63 -41.41 23.72
C THR A 527 -17.29 -41.87 23.15
N ASN A 528 -16.69 -42.88 23.77
CA ASN A 528 -15.50 -43.55 23.27
C ASN A 528 -15.94 -44.68 22.34
N GLY A 529 -16.17 -44.35 21.07
CA GLY A 529 -16.66 -45.28 20.04
C GLY A 529 -15.53 -45.90 19.22
N ALA A 530 -15.54 -47.22 19.10
CA ALA A 530 -14.57 -48.02 18.38
C ALA A 530 -14.50 -47.70 16.87
N HIS A 531 -13.33 -47.90 16.28
CA HIS A 531 -13.13 -47.88 14.83
C HIS A 531 -14.12 -48.84 14.13
N GLN A 532 -15.10 -48.28 13.40
CA GLN A 532 -15.89 -48.82 12.27
C GLN A 532 -17.39 -48.42 12.38
N SER A 533 -17.81 -47.44 11.56
CA SER A 533 -19.18 -47.15 11.10
C SER A 533 -20.23 -46.93 12.20
N GLY A 534 -20.39 -45.67 12.62
CA GLY A 534 -21.54 -45.18 13.39
C GLY A 534 -21.57 -45.51 14.89
N GLY A 535 -22.49 -44.89 15.62
CA GLY A 535 -22.66 -45.06 17.07
C GLY A 535 -24.02 -44.58 17.57
N HIS A 536 -24.33 -44.82 18.86
CA HIS A 536 -25.54 -44.29 19.47
C HIS A 536 -25.39 -44.01 20.97
N TYR A 537 -26.21 -43.08 21.46
CA TYR A 537 -26.38 -42.75 22.86
C TYR A 537 -27.86 -42.85 23.24
N MET A 538 -28.16 -43.47 24.38
CA MET A 538 -29.51 -43.56 24.92
C MET A 538 -29.68 -42.52 26.02
N TRP A 539 -30.48 -41.50 25.76
CA TRP A 539 -30.79 -40.46 26.74
C TRP A 539 -32.06 -40.81 27.51
N LYS A 540 -31.98 -40.74 28.85
CA LYS A 540 -33.11 -40.95 29.78
C LYS A 540 -33.32 -39.72 30.65
N PRO A 541 -34.26 -38.82 30.31
CA PRO A 541 -34.57 -37.66 31.13
C PRO A 541 -35.18 -38.13 32.46
N GLY A 542 -34.43 -38.02 33.56
CA GLY A 542 -34.91 -38.44 34.89
C GLY A 542 -36.07 -37.58 35.41
N ASN A 543 -35.78 -36.63 36.31
CA ASN A 543 -36.78 -35.72 36.90
C ASN A 543 -36.97 -34.43 36.10
N MET A 544 -36.78 -34.46 34.80
CA MET A 544 -36.91 -33.29 33.94
C MET A 544 -38.38 -32.99 33.63
N THR A 545 -38.70 -31.72 33.34
CA THR A 545 -40.05 -31.29 32.94
C THR A 545 -40.30 -31.61 31.47
N GLY A 546 -41.52 -32.01 31.12
CA GLY A 546 -41.95 -32.12 29.72
C GLY A 546 -41.75 -30.79 28.98
N GLY A 547 -41.30 -30.85 27.73
CA GLY A 547 -40.96 -29.66 26.95
C GLY A 547 -39.95 -29.91 25.82
N ILE A 548 -39.47 -28.81 25.26
CA ILE A 548 -38.51 -28.81 24.14
C ILE A 548 -37.08 -28.86 24.69
N TYR A 549 -36.26 -29.71 24.09
CA TYR A 549 -34.83 -29.81 24.34
C TYR A 549 -34.05 -29.83 23.02
N PHE A 550 -32.76 -29.54 23.07
CA PHE A 550 -31.87 -29.60 21.91
C PHE A 550 -30.75 -30.59 22.16
N VAL A 551 -30.61 -31.57 21.26
CA VAL A 551 -29.49 -32.51 21.23
C VAL A 551 -28.42 -31.95 20.32
N SER A 552 -27.20 -31.73 20.82
CA SER A 552 -26.04 -31.41 19.99
C SER A 552 -25.11 -32.61 19.93
N VAL A 553 -24.71 -32.99 18.71
CA VAL A 553 -23.70 -34.01 18.46
C VAL A 553 -22.50 -33.34 17.78
N THR A 554 -21.32 -33.46 18.38
CA THR A 554 -20.10 -32.76 17.93
C THR A 554 -18.95 -33.74 17.74
N ALA A 555 -18.23 -33.58 16.63
CA ALA A 555 -16.98 -34.27 16.25
C ALA A 555 -15.95 -33.21 15.76
N PRO A 556 -14.67 -33.54 15.54
CA PRO A 556 -13.60 -32.55 15.27
C PRO A 556 -13.87 -31.56 14.13
N GLN A 557 -14.63 -31.95 13.10
CA GLN A 557 -15.00 -31.09 11.97
C GLN A 557 -16.51 -30.87 11.83
N TRP A 558 -17.32 -31.35 12.79
CA TRP A 558 -18.77 -31.40 12.62
C TRP A 558 -19.52 -31.02 13.89
N ARG A 559 -20.57 -30.23 13.74
CA ARG A 559 -21.53 -29.97 14.81
C ARG A 559 -22.93 -29.99 14.23
N HIS A 560 -23.78 -30.85 14.77
CA HIS A 560 -25.19 -30.91 14.45
C HIS A 560 -26.03 -30.66 15.69
N VAL A 561 -27.18 -30.00 15.54
CA VAL A 561 -28.12 -29.72 16.62
C VAL A 561 -29.52 -30.09 16.16
N GLN A 562 -30.22 -30.92 16.93
CA GLN A 562 -31.57 -31.36 16.63
C GLN A 562 -32.53 -31.09 17.79
N LYS A 563 -33.70 -30.54 17.47
CA LYS A 563 -34.78 -30.28 18.42
C LYS A 563 -35.52 -31.59 18.76
N VAL A 564 -35.74 -31.84 20.04
CA VAL A 564 -36.49 -33.00 20.56
C VAL A 564 -37.58 -32.57 21.52
N ILE A 565 -38.67 -33.33 21.56
CA ILE A 565 -39.85 -33.03 22.38
C ILE A 565 -40.03 -34.16 23.39
N TYR A 566 -39.88 -33.83 24.67
CA TYR A 566 -40.13 -34.73 25.80
C TYR A 566 -41.55 -34.52 26.32
N LEU A 567 -42.35 -35.59 26.37
CA LEU A 567 -43.81 -35.53 26.55
C LEU A 567 -44.30 -35.80 27.99
N LYS A 568 -43.42 -35.79 28.99
CA LYS A 568 -43.74 -36.13 30.39
C LYS A 568 -44.98 -35.44 30.95
#